data_AF-A0A7G1IK02-F1
#
_entry.id   AF-A0A7G1IK02-F1
#
_cell.length_a   1.000
_cell.length_b   1.000
_cell.length_c   1.000
_cell.angle_alpha   90.00
_cell.angle_beta   90.00
_cell.angle_gamma   90.00
#
_symmetry.space_group_name_H-M   'P 1'
#
loop_
_entity.id
_entity.type
_entity.pdbx_description
1 polymer ?
#
loop_
_entity_poly.entity_id
_entity_poly.type
_entity_poly.pdbx_seq_one_letter_code
_entity_poly.pdbx_strand_id
1 'polypeptide(L)' 'MLGVHSPAAAECLRGVPMSQPDTGELTLKALRHNGIEVKTVTPLADLDVIDDLAVVRDACAPDSRFARVTRAAGL' A
#
# COMPACT_ATOMS: atom_id res chain seq x y z
N MET A 1 -0.61 0.38 0.26
CA MET A 1 -1.51 0.57 1.42
C MET A 1 -2.43 1.77 1.22
N LEU A 2 -3.65 1.71 1.75
CA LEU A 2 -4.62 2.80 1.76
C LEU A 2 -4.79 3.37 3.18
N GLY A 3 -4.44 4.65 3.39
CA GLY A 3 -4.45 5.30 4.70
C GLY A 3 -5.76 6.03 5.01
N VAL A 4 -6.90 5.34 5.01
CA VAL A 4 -8.21 5.93 5.32
C VAL A 4 -8.46 5.88 6.84
N HIS A 5 -8.78 7.03 7.44
CA HIS A 5 -8.87 7.19 8.90
C HIS A 5 -10.30 7.13 9.46
N SER A 6 -11.33 7.07 8.62
CA SER A 6 -12.71 6.91 9.07
C SER A 6 -13.44 5.82 8.29
N PRO A 7 -14.21 4.94 8.97
CA PRO A 7 -15.00 3.92 8.29
C PRO A 7 -16.00 4.52 7.29
N ALA A 8 -16.60 5.67 7.64
CA ALA A 8 -17.55 6.37 6.77
C ALA A 8 -16.91 6.82 5.45
N ALA A 9 -15.64 7.23 5.44
CA ALA A 9 -14.94 7.57 4.21
C ALA A 9 -14.62 6.32 3.35
N ALA A 10 -14.46 5.16 3.97
CA ALA A 10 -14.22 3.89 3.27
C ALA A 10 -15.50 3.25 2.69
N GLU A 11 -16.68 3.81 2.98
CA GLU A 11 -17.98 3.30 2.52
C GLU A 11 -18.04 3.12 1.00
N CYS A 12 -17.48 4.09 0.26
CA CYS A 12 -17.42 4.06 -1.20
C CYS A 12 -16.62 2.88 -1.78
N LEU A 13 -15.76 2.25 -0.98
CA LEU A 13 -14.91 1.13 -1.40
C LEU A 13 -15.70 -0.18 -1.54
N ARG A 14 -16.91 -0.27 -0.96
CA ARG A 14 -17.75 -1.47 -1.06
C ARG A 14 -18.16 -1.80 -2.50
N GLY A 15 -18.18 -0.80 -3.38
CA GLY A 15 -18.47 -0.97 -4.81
C GLY A 15 -17.24 -1.30 -5.67
N VAL A 16 -16.03 -1.31 -5.09
CA VAL A 16 -14.79 -1.55 -5.84
C VAL A 16 -14.50 -3.06 -5.89
N PRO A 17 -14.34 -3.66 -7.07
CA PRO A 17 -13.88 -5.04 -7.19
C PRO A 17 -12.48 -5.18 -6.58
N MET A 18 -12.36 -6.07 -5.60
CA MET A 18 -11.07 -6.41 -4.97
C MET A 18 -10.33 -7.46 -5.81
N SER A 19 -9.00 -7.46 -5.72
CA SER A 19 -8.12 -8.44 -6.36
C SER A 19 -8.17 -8.44 -7.90
N GLN A 20 -8.39 -7.28 -8.51
CA GLN A 20 -8.33 -7.09 -9.97
C GLN A 20 -7.16 -6.17 -10.33
N PRO A 21 -6.61 -6.28 -11.56
CA PRO A 21 -5.49 -5.44 -11.99
C PRO A 21 -5.75 -3.94 -11.88
N ASP A 22 -7.01 -3.53 -12.00
CA ASP A 22 -7.47 -2.13 -11.94
C ASP A 22 -8.03 -1.71 -10.57
N THR A 23 -7.99 -2.58 -9.54
CA THR A 23 -8.51 -2.28 -8.19
C THR A 23 -7.95 -0.95 -7.65
N GLY A 24 -6.67 -0.67 -7.85
CA GLY A 24 -6.04 0.58 -7.41
C GLY A 24 -6.61 1.82 -8.11
N GLU A 25 -6.83 1.74 -9.42
CA GLU A 25 -7.41 2.84 -10.19
C GLU A 25 -8.87 3.09 -9.81
N LEU A 26 -9.65 2.01 -9.67
CA LEU A 26 -11.06 2.08 -9.27
C LEU A 26 -11.20 2.60 -7.84
N THR A 27 -10.31 2.20 -6.93
CA THR A 27 -10.22 2.73 -5.55
C THR A 27 -9.98 4.24 -5.57
N LEU A 28 -9.00 4.71 -6.34
CA LEU A 28 -8.68 6.15 -6.45
C LEU A 28 -9.87 6.95 -7.00
N LYS A 29 -10.56 6.41 -8.02
CA LYS A 29 -11.78 7.04 -8.59
C LYS A 29 -12.90 7.10 -7.55
N ALA A 30 -13.15 6.02 -6.82
CA ALA A 30 -14.21 5.96 -5.80
C ALA A 30 -14.00 6.99 -4.69
N LEU A 31 -12.77 7.09 -4.17
CA LEU A 31 -12.41 8.06 -3.12
C LEU A 31 -12.61 9.50 -3.61
N ARG A 32 -12.08 9.84 -4.79
CA ARG A 32 -12.21 11.19 -5.37
C ARG A 32 -13.66 11.56 -5.67
N HIS A 33 -14.46 10.62 -6.16
CA HIS A 33 -15.88 10.84 -6.42
C HIS A 33 -16.68 11.14 -5.15
N ASN A 34 -16.20 10.64 -4.00
CA ASN A 34 -16.80 10.91 -2.69
C ASN A 34 -16.19 12.15 -1.98
N GLY A 35 -15.48 13.01 -2.72
CA GLY A 35 -14.92 14.26 -2.20
C GLY A 35 -13.73 14.07 -1.26
N ILE A 36 -13.11 12.88 -1.24
CA ILE A 36 -11.93 12.61 -0.40
C ILE A 36 -10.69 13.08 -1.14
N GLU A 37 -9.90 13.93 -0.50
CA GLU A 37 -8.58 14.31 -1.00
C GLU A 37 -7.61 13.13 -0.84
N VAL A 38 -6.98 12.72 -1.95
CA VAL A 38 -6.08 11.55 -1.97
C VAL A 38 -4.69 11.98 -2.37
N LYS A 39 -3.72 11.71 -1.49
CA LYS A 39 -2.29 11.84 -1.76
C LYS A 39 -1.71 10.48 -2.16
N THR A 40 -1.08 10.43 -3.33
CA THR A 40 -0.31 9.24 -3.75
C THR A 40 1.04 9.20 -3.06
N VAL A 41 1.47 8.00 -2.69
CA VAL A 41 2.80 7.73 -2.14
C VAL A 41 3.63 6.94 -3.14
N THR A 42 4.95 6.91 -2.94
CA THR A 42 5.83 6.08 -3.76
C THR A 42 5.38 4.62 -3.70
N PRO A 43 5.13 3.97 -4.86
CA PRO A 43 4.79 2.56 -4.89
C PRO A 43 5.94 1.72 -4.34
N LEU A 44 5.58 0.68 -3.60
CA LEU A 44 6.47 -0.40 -3.19
C LEU A 44 5.93 -1.70 -3.77
N ALA A 45 6.83 -2.62 -4.10
CA ALA A 45 6.42 -3.98 -4.46
C ALA A 45 5.73 -4.65 -3.28
N ASP A 46 4.77 -5.53 -3.58
CA ASP A 46 4.20 -6.41 -2.58
C ASP A 46 5.28 -7.41 -2.11
N LEU A 47 5.18 -7.79 -0.83
CA LEU A 47 6.10 -8.72 -0.18
C LEU A 47 5.31 -10.00 0.11
N ASP A 48 5.29 -10.91 -0.86
CA ASP A 48 4.51 -12.15 -0.77
C ASP A 48 5.39 -13.34 -0.39
N VAL A 49 6.64 -13.34 -0.86
CA VAL A 49 7.64 -14.36 -0.58
C VAL A 49 8.96 -13.76 -0.10
N ILE A 50 9.83 -14.59 0.47
CA ILE A 50 11.13 -14.14 1.00
C ILE A 50 12.00 -13.50 -0.10
N ASP A 51 11.86 -13.94 -1.35
CA ASP A 51 12.66 -13.40 -2.45
C ASP A 51 12.32 -11.93 -2.77
N ASP A 52 11.12 -11.45 -2.44
CA ASP A 52 10.73 -10.05 -2.65
C ASP A 52 11.38 -9.11 -1.60
N LEU A 53 11.85 -9.67 -0.49
CA LEU A 53 12.29 -8.93 0.70
C LEU A 53 13.42 -7.96 0.39
N ALA A 54 14.41 -8.38 -0.41
CA ALA A 54 15.56 -7.55 -0.72
C ALA A 54 15.14 -6.27 -1.46
N VAL A 55 14.25 -6.40 -2.45
CA VAL A 55 13.74 -5.28 -3.25
C VAL A 55 12.96 -4.31 -2.38
N VAL A 56 12.07 -4.81 -1.52
CA VAL A 56 11.26 -3.98 -0.62
C VAL A 56 12.13 -3.30 0.44
N ARG A 57 13.11 -4.01 0.99
CA ARG A 57 14.05 -3.48 1.98
C ARG A 57 14.87 -2.33 1.42
N ASP A 58 15.37 -2.48 0.21
CA ASP A 58 16.27 -1.50 -0.40
C ASP A 58 15.49 -0.24 -0.87
N ALA A 59 14.19 -0.38 -1.11
CA ALA A 59 13.29 0.76 -1.36
C ALA A 59 12.86 1.50 -0.08
N CYS A 60 13.04 0.90 1.10
CA CYS A 60 12.74 1.53 2.38
C CYS A 60 13.91 2.42 2.86
N ALA A 61 13.61 3.35 3.78
CA ALA A 61 14.67 4.10 4.45
C ALA A 61 15.67 3.12 5.11
N PRO A 62 17.00 3.31 4.97
CA PRO A 62 17.99 2.34 5.46
C PRO A 62 17.94 2.11 6.97
N ASP A 63 17.51 3.12 7.72
CA ASP A 63 17.33 3.11 9.17
C ASP A 63 15.91 2.72 9.60
N SER A 64 14.99 2.43 8.67
CA SER A 64 13.64 1.96 8.98
C SER A 64 13.67 0.67 9.80
N ARG A 65 12.66 0.49 10.66
CA ARG A 65 12.54 -0.74 11.47
C ARG A 65 12.52 -1.99 10.58
N PHE A 66 11.87 -1.94 9.42
CA PHE A 66 11.83 -3.04 8.45
C PHE A 66 13.23 -3.40 7.97
N ALA A 67 14.01 -2.42 7.49
CA ALA A 67 15.36 -2.66 6.98
C ALA A 67 16.34 -3.14 8.06
N ARG A 68 16.22 -2.65 9.30
CA ARG A 68 17.08 -3.10 10.40
C ARG A 68 16.78 -4.54 10.82
N VAL A 69 15.49 -4.87 10.99
CA VAL A 69 15.07 -6.20 11.50
C VAL A 69 15.38 -7.29 10.48
N THR A 70 15.11 -7.06 9.21
CA THR A 70 15.37 -8.03 8.14
C THR A 70 16.86 -8.35 8.02
N ARG A 71 17.73 -7.33 7.99
CA ARG A 71 19.19 -7.51 8.00
C ARG A 71 19.69 -8.27 9.23
N ALA A 72 19.18 -7.93 10.42
CA ALA A 72 19.56 -8.61 11.66
C ALA A 72 19.14 -10.08 11.68
N ALA A 73 18.08 -10.45 10.95
CA ALA A 73 17.63 -11.82 10.77
C ALA A 73 18.42 -12.60 9.69
N GLY A 74 19.35 -11.95 8.98
CA GLY A 74 20.09 -12.56 7.87
C GLY A 74 19.25 -12.74 6.60
N LEU A 75 18.15 -11.99 6.49
CA LEU A 75 17.27 -11.90 5.31
C LEU A 75 17.64 -10.65 4.51
#